data_AF-A0A2U3APB5-F1
#
_entry.id   AF-A0A2U3APB5-F1
#
_cell.length_a   1.000
_cell.length_b   1.000
_cell.length_c   1.000
_cell.angle_alpha   90.00
_cell.angle_beta   90.00
_cell.angle_gamma   90.00
#
_symmetry.space_group_name_H-M   'P 1'
#
loop_
_entity.id
_entity.type
_entity.pdbx_description
1 polymer ?
#
loop_
_entity_poly.entity_id
_entity_poly.type
_entity_poly.pdbx_seq_one_letter_code
_entity_poly.pdbx_strand_id
1 'polypeptide(L)'
;MDATKKQQQQQKLILQVLAHIRTHQFTTMSMEDMAKLMNISRATLYKYFINKEDIFNHFTNGFIQYIEKNRLYLIDEEEKIITNFILVLEQSTLLALLVPHSFLKQLKDMYPEMYNRLTTVLEERDQQTISFYQFGTKKGYFRNLNPALIIQQQQLYETWFDMKFLMKNNLSIHQVLWDFYQLQKEQLLFEKYDNLFDEDLMKHKIDYLSKKISDLLFN
;
A
#
# COMPACT_ATOMS: atom_id res chain seq x y z
N MET A 1 13.06 27.38 -5.29
CA MET A 1 12.65 26.10 -5.91
C MET A 1 11.14 26.13 -6.02
N ASP A 2 10.59 25.83 -7.18
CA ASP A 2 9.13 25.71 -7.37
C ASP A 2 8.56 24.68 -6.37
N ALA A 3 7.45 25.00 -5.71
CA ALA A 3 6.85 24.18 -4.66
C ALA A 3 6.53 22.76 -5.17
N THR A 4 6.06 22.66 -6.42
CA THR A 4 5.76 21.39 -7.08
C THR A 4 7.01 20.54 -7.29
N LYS A 5 8.11 21.17 -7.73
CA LYS A 5 9.40 20.47 -7.93
C LYS A 5 10.00 20.01 -6.60
N LYS A 6 9.84 20.80 -5.53
CA LYS A 6 10.26 20.41 -4.18
C LYS A 6 9.52 19.16 -3.71
N GLN A 7 8.19 19.15 -3.86
CA GLN A 7 7.36 18.04 -3.42
C GLN A 7 7.67 16.74 -4.19
N GLN A 8 7.84 16.81 -5.51
CA GLN A 8 8.23 15.65 -6.32
C GLN A 8 9.59 15.08 -5.89
N GLN A 9 10.55 15.95 -5.60
CA GLN A 9 11.86 15.51 -5.13
C GLN A 9 11.78 14.89 -3.71
N GLN A 10 10.99 15.46 -2.81
CA GLN A 10 10.75 14.87 -1.48
C GLN A 10 10.16 13.46 -1.61
N GLN A 11 9.16 13.26 -2.47
CA GLN A 11 8.57 11.94 -2.72
C GLN A 11 9.61 10.95 -3.24
N LYS A 12 10.43 11.36 -4.21
CA LYS A 12 11.49 10.51 -4.75
C LYS A 12 12.49 10.09 -3.67
N LEU A 13 12.92 11.02 -2.83
CA LEU A 13 13.86 10.77 -1.73
C LEU A 13 13.27 9.82 -0.69
N ILE A 14 11.99 10.00 -0.34
CA ILE A 14 11.28 9.13 0.60
C ILE A 14 11.19 7.69 0.08
N LEU A 15 10.93 7.51 -1.21
CA LEU A 15 10.88 6.17 -1.82
C LEU A 15 12.20 5.41 -1.68
N GLN A 16 13.34 6.09 -1.66
CA GLN A 16 14.66 5.46 -1.52
C GLN A 16 14.94 4.94 -0.10
N VAL A 17 14.35 5.55 0.92
CA VAL A 17 14.50 5.11 2.31
C VAL A 17 13.33 4.26 2.79
N LEU A 18 12.35 4.01 1.94
CA LEU A 18 11.10 3.36 2.30
C LEU A 18 11.31 1.96 2.88
N ALA A 19 12.17 1.16 2.27
CA ALA A 19 12.56 -0.17 2.77
C ALA A 19 13.07 -0.12 4.22
N HIS A 20 13.82 0.92 4.53
CA HIS A 20 14.43 1.16 5.83
C HIS A 20 13.44 1.78 6.82
N ILE A 21 12.48 2.61 6.37
CA ILE A 21 11.32 3.06 7.16
C ILE A 21 10.48 1.87 7.62
N ARG A 22 10.28 0.91 6.71
CA ARG A 22 9.46 -0.28 6.94
C ARG A 22 10.03 -1.18 8.03
N THR A 23 11.35 -1.31 8.06
CA THR A 23 12.06 -2.12 9.06
C THR A 23 12.31 -1.27 10.31
N HIS A 24 12.36 -1.88 11.50
CA HIS A 24 12.49 -1.18 12.79
C HIS A 24 13.77 -0.32 12.97
N GLN A 25 14.58 -0.15 11.91
CA GLN A 25 15.86 0.53 11.92
C GLN A 25 15.74 2.05 11.74
N PHE A 26 14.60 2.58 11.26
CA PHE A 26 14.49 4.01 10.96
C PHE A 26 14.65 4.93 12.17
N THR A 27 14.13 4.55 13.34
CA THR A 27 14.34 5.27 14.62
C THR A 27 15.81 5.52 14.91
N THR A 28 16.64 4.50 14.66
CA THR A 28 18.07 4.51 14.96
C THR A 28 18.90 5.26 13.91
N MET A 29 18.35 5.50 12.71
CA MET A 29 19.07 6.20 11.64
C MET A 29 19.21 7.68 11.96
N SER A 30 20.42 8.21 11.81
CA SER A 30 20.68 9.64 11.84
C SER A 30 20.27 10.30 10.52
N MET A 31 20.17 11.63 10.50
CA MET A 31 20.02 12.38 9.23
C MET A 31 21.18 12.12 8.26
N GLU A 32 22.36 11.76 8.77
CA GLU A 32 23.50 11.40 7.91
C GLU A 32 23.30 10.04 7.25
N ASP A 33 22.80 9.05 7.99
CA ASP A 33 22.48 7.73 7.45
C ASP A 33 21.38 7.83 6.39
N MET A 34 20.35 8.64 6.64
CA MET A 34 19.29 8.92 5.66
C MET A 34 19.84 9.57 4.39
N ALA A 35 20.75 10.53 4.52
CA ALA A 35 21.38 11.17 3.35
C ALA A 35 22.15 10.16 2.51
N LYS A 36 22.88 9.23 3.16
CA LYS A 36 23.60 8.13 2.49
C LYS A 36 22.64 7.20 1.74
N LEU A 37 21.55 6.76 2.38
CA LEU A 37 20.53 5.91 1.75
C LEU A 37 19.85 6.60 0.57
N MET A 38 19.61 7.91 0.66
CA MET A 38 19.06 8.71 -0.42
C MET A 38 20.09 9.08 -1.51
N ASN A 39 21.35 8.68 -1.33
CA ASN A 39 22.48 9.03 -2.20
C ASN A 39 22.60 10.56 -2.45
N ILE A 40 22.48 11.35 -1.38
CA ILE A 40 22.65 12.81 -1.40
C ILE A 40 23.54 13.28 -0.24
N SER A 41 24.06 14.50 -0.35
CA SER A 41 24.78 15.11 0.78
C SER A 41 23.83 15.49 1.91
N ARG A 42 24.33 15.49 3.15
CA ARG A 42 23.59 15.98 4.33
C ARG A 42 23.07 17.40 4.13
N ALA A 43 23.88 18.28 3.52
CA ALA A 43 23.47 19.64 3.19
C ALA A 43 22.30 19.68 2.19
N THR A 44 22.27 18.76 1.22
CA THR A 44 21.14 18.63 0.28
C THR A 44 19.91 18.07 0.98
N LEU A 45 20.05 17.10 1.89
CA LEU A 45 18.93 16.55 2.65
C LEU A 45 18.19 17.65 3.43
N TYR A 46 18.92 18.53 4.12
CA TYR A 46 18.34 19.64 4.86
C TYR A 46 17.65 20.71 4.01
N LYS A 47 17.87 20.73 2.68
CA LYS A 47 17.07 21.58 1.77
C LYS A 47 15.64 21.05 1.59
N TYR A 48 15.44 19.75 1.79
CA TYR A 48 14.17 19.07 1.60
C TYR A 48 13.47 18.74 2.91
N PHE A 49 14.23 18.40 3.97
CA PHE A 49 13.68 17.96 5.25
C PHE A 49 14.38 18.64 6.42
N ILE A 50 13.61 19.21 7.33
CA ILE A 50 14.17 19.97 8.46
C ILE A 50 14.75 19.02 9.52
N ASN A 51 14.10 17.87 9.72
CA ASN A 51 14.52 16.84 10.68
C ASN A 51 13.92 15.46 10.27
N LYS A 52 14.13 14.43 11.10
CA LYS A 52 13.58 13.09 10.86
C LYS A 52 12.05 13.05 10.91
N GLU A 53 11.46 13.85 11.81
CA GLU A 53 10.00 13.94 11.98
C GLU A 53 9.33 14.46 10.70
N ASP A 54 9.94 15.43 10.03
CA ASP A 54 9.48 15.98 8.76
C ASP A 54 9.48 14.92 7.64
N ILE A 55 10.46 14.00 7.64
CA ILE A 55 10.49 12.85 6.72
C ILE A 55 9.31 11.91 7.00
N PHE A 56 9.07 11.54 8.27
CA PHE A 56 7.92 10.72 8.66
C PHE A 56 6.59 11.38 8.33
N ASN A 57 6.47 12.69 8.55
CA ASN A 57 5.26 13.44 8.25
C ASN A 57 4.99 13.43 6.75
N HIS A 58 6.01 13.68 5.91
CA HIS A 58 5.86 13.61 4.46
C HIS A 58 5.50 12.20 3.97
N PHE A 59 6.10 11.16 4.54
CA PHE A 59 5.76 9.78 4.24
C PHE A 59 4.30 9.47 4.59
N THR A 60 3.91 9.76 5.84
CA THR A 60 2.55 9.55 6.37
C THR A 60 1.49 10.31 5.59
N ASN A 61 1.75 11.59 5.29
CA ASN A 61 0.85 12.43 4.49
C ASN A 61 0.72 11.89 3.05
N GLY A 62 1.76 11.26 2.51
CA GLY A 62 1.70 10.59 1.21
C GLY A 62 0.65 9.47 1.18
N PHE A 63 0.57 8.64 2.24
CA PHE A 63 -0.46 7.60 2.34
C PHE A 63 -1.85 8.18 2.52
N ILE A 64 -1.99 9.16 3.40
CA ILE A 64 -3.27 9.83 3.64
C ILE A 64 -3.82 10.38 2.32
N GLN A 65 -3.00 11.14 1.58
CA GLN A 65 -3.39 11.70 0.29
C GLN A 65 -3.70 10.62 -0.75
N TYR A 66 -2.93 9.53 -0.77
CA TYR A 66 -3.21 8.40 -1.66
C TYR A 66 -4.56 7.75 -1.35
N ILE A 67 -4.89 7.49 -0.09
CA ILE A 67 -6.16 6.90 0.32
C ILE A 67 -7.32 7.85 0.00
N GLU A 68 -7.20 9.12 0.37
CA GLU A 68 -8.23 10.14 0.14
C GLU A 68 -8.53 10.35 -1.35
N LYS A 69 -7.50 10.35 -2.20
CA LYS A 69 -7.65 10.48 -3.65
C LYS A 69 -8.32 9.25 -4.29
N ASN A 70 -8.17 8.09 -3.69
CA ASN A 70 -8.66 6.81 -4.20
C ASN A 70 -9.86 6.28 -3.40
N ARG A 71 -10.72 7.17 -2.90
CA ARG A 71 -11.96 6.79 -2.23
C ARG A 71 -12.90 6.05 -3.17
N LEU A 72 -13.63 5.08 -2.61
CA LEU A 72 -14.58 4.28 -3.38
C LEU A 72 -15.88 5.06 -3.59
N TYR A 73 -16.39 5.03 -4.82
CA TYR A 73 -17.71 5.54 -5.16
C TYR A 73 -18.61 4.38 -5.54
N LEU A 74 -19.74 4.23 -4.84
CA LEU A 74 -20.68 3.13 -5.02
C LEU A 74 -21.60 3.41 -6.22
N ILE A 75 -21.19 2.93 -7.40
CA ILE A 75 -21.92 3.07 -8.66
C ILE A 75 -22.38 1.68 -9.10
N ASP A 76 -23.66 1.55 -9.44
CA ASP A 76 -24.29 0.29 -9.86
C ASP A 76 -24.06 0.02 -11.36
N GLU A 77 -22.78 -0.09 -11.73
CA GLU A 77 -22.34 -0.36 -13.10
C GLU A 77 -21.24 -1.41 -13.04
N GLU A 78 -21.36 -2.47 -13.84
CA GLU A 78 -20.42 -3.60 -13.85
C GLU A 78 -18.96 -3.15 -13.98
N GLU A 79 -18.65 -2.29 -14.95
CA GLU A 79 -17.31 -1.74 -15.14
C GLU A 79 -16.78 -0.98 -13.91
N LYS A 80 -17.65 -0.25 -13.21
CA LYS A 80 -17.29 0.48 -11.99
C LYS A 80 -17.06 -0.46 -10.81
N ILE A 81 -17.85 -1.53 -10.71
CA ILE A 81 -17.63 -2.58 -9.71
C ILE A 81 -16.27 -3.23 -9.91
N ILE A 82 -15.94 -3.62 -11.14
CA ILE A 82 -14.64 -4.24 -11.45
C ILE A 82 -13.49 -3.27 -11.21
N THR A 83 -13.63 -2.01 -11.64
CA THR A 83 -12.62 -0.97 -11.39
C THR A 83 -12.38 -0.76 -9.88
N ASN A 84 -13.46 -0.66 -9.09
CA ASN A 84 -13.35 -0.51 -7.63
C ASN A 84 -12.77 -1.76 -6.97
N PHE A 85 -13.10 -2.95 -7.46
CA PHE A 85 -12.52 -4.21 -6.98
C PHE A 85 -11.00 -4.22 -7.17
N ILE A 86 -10.52 -3.91 -8.37
CA ILE A 86 -9.09 -3.79 -8.67
C ILE A 86 -8.45 -2.73 -7.77
N LEU A 87 -9.11 -1.58 -7.59
CA LEU A 87 -8.60 -0.51 -6.72
C LEU A 87 -8.46 -0.96 -5.25
N VAL A 88 -9.43 -1.71 -4.72
CA VAL A 88 -9.34 -2.27 -3.36
C VAL A 88 -8.16 -3.22 -3.24
N LEU A 89 -7.92 -4.08 -4.23
CA LEU A 89 -6.77 -4.99 -4.24
C LEU A 89 -5.44 -4.24 -4.30
N GLU A 90 -5.34 -3.22 -5.15
CA GLU A 90 -4.15 -2.37 -5.26
C GLU A 90 -3.86 -1.66 -3.94
N GLN A 91 -4.87 -1.05 -3.32
CA GLN A 91 -4.70 -0.39 -2.02
C GLN A 91 -4.28 -1.37 -0.94
N SER A 92 -4.93 -2.53 -0.85
CA SER A 92 -4.62 -3.53 0.18
C SER A 92 -3.18 -4.03 0.06
N THR A 93 -2.74 -4.29 -1.19
CA THR A 93 -1.36 -4.70 -1.49
C THR A 93 -0.36 -3.62 -1.11
N LEU A 94 -0.64 -2.37 -1.49
CA LEU A 94 0.24 -1.23 -1.22
C LEU A 94 0.35 -0.96 0.29
N LEU A 95 -0.75 -1.03 1.02
CA LEU A 95 -0.76 -0.82 2.46
C LEU A 95 -0.03 -1.94 3.20
N ALA A 96 -0.26 -3.20 2.83
CA ALA A 96 0.44 -4.35 3.40
C ALA A 96 1.97 -4.27 3.20
N LEU A 97 2.39 -3.72 2.06
CA LEU A 97 3.79 -3.54 1.76
C LEU A 97 4.40 -2.35 2.51
N LEU A 98 3.73 -1.20 2.52
CA LEU A 98 4.37 0.07 2.89
C LEU A 98 4.02 0.54 4.31
N VAL A 99 2.96 0.00 4.89
CA VAL A 99 2.43 0.37 6.21
C VAL A 99 2.31 -0.91 7.07
N PRO A 100 3.41 -1.65 7.29
CA PRO A 100 3.38 -2.83 8.14
C PRO A 100 3.07 -2.49 9.60
N HIS A 101 2.70 -3.49 10.38
CA HIS A 101 2.45 -3.35 11.82
C HIS A 101 3.66 -2.75 12.57
N SER A 102 4.89 -3.09 12.16
CA SER A 102 6.12 -2.53 12.72
C SER A 102 6.21 -1.01 12.57
N PHE A 103 5.85 -0.50 11.40
CA PHE A 103 5.85 0.93 11.10
C PHE A 103 4.78 1.65 11.92
N LEU A 104 3.56 1.12 11.97
CA LEU A 104 2.48 1.71 12.77
C LEU A 104 2.84 1.77 14.26
N LYS A 105 3.46 0.71 14.80
CA LYS A 105 3.94 0.70 16.18
C LYS A 105 4.98 1.80 16.43
N GLN A 106 5.96 1.94 15.55
CA GLN A 106 6.99 2.99 15.67
C GLN A 106 6.38 4.39 15.57
N LEU A 107 5.46 4.61 14.64
CA LEU A 107 4.76 5.88 14.47
C LEU A 107 3.96 6.23 15.74
N LYS A 108 3.31 5.23 16.36
CA LYS A 108 2.59 5.40 17.62
C LYS A 108 3.50 5.79 18.78
N ASP A 109 4.64 5.10 18.91
CA ASP A 109 5.57 5.29 20.03
C ASP A 109 6.30 6.65 19.96
N MET A 110 6.59 7.14 18.74
CA MET A 110 7.37 8.37 18.54
C MET A 110 6.54 9.60 18.20
N TYR A 111 5.51 9.43 17.37
CA TYR A 111 4.74 10.52 16.77
C TYR A 111 3.23 10.23 16.88
N PRO A 112 2.65 10.19 18.11
CA PRO A 112 1.28 9.74 18.34
C PRO A 112 0.23 10.49 17.50
N GLU A 113 0.44 11.77 17.24
CA GLU A 113 -0.46 12.57 16.41
C GLU A 113 -0.47 12.12 14.94
N MET A 114 0.70 11.80 14.38
CA MET A 114 0.81 11.25 13.02
C MET A 114 0.18 9.86 12.93
N TYR A 115 0.39 9.03 13.96
CA TYR A 115 -0.25 7.72 14.07
C TYR A 115 -1.77 7.86 14.04
N ASN A 116 -2.34 8.70 14.91
CA ASN A 116 -3.79 8.89 15.00
C ASN A 116 -4.36 9.36 13.65
N ARG A 117 -3.71 10.32 12.98
CA ARG A 117 -4.15 10.79 11.67
C ARG A 117 -4.15 9.68 10.62
N LEU A 118 -3.10 8.87 10.57
CA LEU A 118 -3.00 7.77 9.62
C LEU A 118 -4.03 6.68 9.93
N THR A 119 -4.18 6.27 11.18
CA THR A 119 -5.11 5.20 11.55
C THR A 119 -6.56 5.59 11.34
N THR A 120 -6.95 6.85 11.59
CA THR A 120 -8.29 7.34 11.25
C THR A 120 -8.59 7.15 9.76
N VAL A 121 -7.64 7.50 8.88
CA VAL A 121 -7.83 7.38 7.42
C VAL A 121 -7.84 5.91 6.98
N LEU A 122 -7.05 5.04 7.62
CA LEU A 122 -7.09 3.60 7.38
C LEU A 122 -8.44 2.99 7.80
N GLU A 123 -8.96 3.37 8.96
CA GLU A 123 -10.27 2.94 9.45
C GLU A 123 -11.41 3.40 8.53
N GLU A 124 -11.37 4.65 8.05
CA GLU A 124 -12.32 5.16 7.06
C GLU A 124 -12.28 4.35 5.75
N ARG A 125 -11.08 4.04 5.26
CA ARG A 125 -10.90 3.22 4.06
C ARG A 125 -11.48 1.82 4.25
N ASP A 126 -11.28 1.21 5.41
CA ASP A 126 -11.82 -0.12 5.71
C ASP A 126 -13.35 -0.08 5.76
N GLN A 127 -13.95 0.95 6.37
CA GLN A 127 -15.41 1.15 6.36
C GLN A 127 -15.96 1.32 4.93
N GLN A 128 -15.26 2.07 4.07
CA GLN A 128 -15.63 2.19 2.65
C GLN A 128 -15.54 0.85 1.92
N THR A 129 -14.49 0.06 2.20
CA THR A 129 -14.29 -1.27 1.60
C THR A 129 -15.38 -2.25 2.04
N ILE A 130 -15.76 -2.23 3.32
CA ILE A 130 -16.92 -3.00 3.84
C ILE A 130 -18.18 -2.60 3.07
N SER A 131 -18.44 -1.30 2.97
CA SER A 131 -19.64 -0.76 2.32
C SER A 131 -19.70 -1.15 0.84
N PHE A 132 -18.56 -1.15 0.16
CA PHE A 132 -18.41 -1.60 -1.22
C PHE A 132 -18.76 -3.09 -1.40
N TYR A 133 -18.22 -3.98 -0.57
CA TYR A 133 -18.55 -5.40 -0.66
C TYR A 133 -20.01 -5.69 -0.27
N GLN A 134 -20.57 -5.00 0.73
CA GLN A 134 -21.99 -5.11 1.07
C GLN A 134 -22.89 -4.67 -0.08
N PHE A 135 -22.55 -3.54 -0.71
CA PHE A 135 -23.25 -3.02 -1.87
C PHE A 135 -23.21 -4.02 -3.03
N GLY A 136 -22.03 -4.52 -3.39
CA GLY A 136 -21.87 -5.47 -4.48
C GLY A 136 -22.56 -6.81 -4.20
N THR A 137 -22.58 -7.27 -2.95
CA THR A 137 -23.34 -8.47 -2.54
C THR A 137 -24.85 -8.24 -2.72
N LYS A 138 -25.38 -7.12 -2.24
CA LYS A 138 -26.81 -6.77 -2.36
C LYS A 138 -27.26 -6.67 -3.82
N LYS A 139 -26.37 -6.21 -4.71
CA LYS A 139 -26.62 -6.06 -6.14
C LYS A 139 -26.34 -7.34 -6.95
N GLY A 140 -25.80 -8.39 -6.32
CA GLY A 140 -25.51 -9.67 -6.98
C GLY A 140 -24.21 -9.68 -7.79
N TYR A 141 -23.30 -8.73 -7.55
CA TYR A 141 -21.96 -8.71 -8.13
C TYR A 141 -20.99 -9.63 -7.38
N PHE A 142 -21.11 -9.67 -6.06
CA PHE A 142 -20.24 -10.47 -5.20
C PHE A 142 -20.98 -11.65 -4.56
N ARG A 143 -20.23 -12.73 -4.30
CA ARG A 143 -20.67 -13.85 -3.47
C ARG A 143 -20.94 -13.37 -2.05
N ASN A 144 -21.90 -14.00 -1.37
CA ASN A 144 -22.29 -13.63 -0.02
C ASN A 144 -21.22 -14.07 1.00
N LEU A 145 -20.27 -13.18 1.27
CA LEU A 145 -19.21 -13.33 2.26
C LEU A 145 -19.23 -12.15 3.23
N ASN A 146 -18.82 -12.39 4.47
CA ASN A 146 -18.75 -11.32 5.47
C ASN A 146 -17.56 -10.38 5.13
N PRO A 147 -17.81 -9.10 4.80
CA PRO A 147 -16.74 -8.16 4.40
C PRO A 147 -15.69 -7.92 5.47
N ALA A 148 -16.05 -8.03 6.75
CA ALA A 148 -15.08 -7.88 7.84
C ALA A 148 -14.03 -9.00 7.80
N LEU A 149 -14.42 -10.23 7.44
CA LEU A 149 -13.49 -11.35 7.31
C LEU A 149 -12.54 -11.19 6.11
N ILE A 150 -13.05 -10.61 5.01
CA ILE A 150 -12.24 -10.31 3.82
C ILE A 150 -11.16 -9.28 4.16
N ILE A 151 -11.52 -8.19 4.85
CA ILE A 151 -10.53 -7.17 5.27
C ILE A 151 -9.53 -7.74 6.27
N GLN A 152 -9.98 -8.58 7.22
CA GLN A 152 -9.05 -9.24 8.15
C GLN A 152 -8.06 -10.16 7.42
N GLN A 153 -8.52 -10.89 6.39
CA GLN A 153 -7.62 -11.66 5.54
C GLN A 153 -6.60 -10.76 4.83
N GLN A 154 -7.01 -9.55 4.39
CA GLN A 154 -6.12 -8.59 3.74
C GLN A 154 -4.96 -8.12 4.62
N GLN A 155 -5.13 -8.11 5.94
CA GLN A 155 -4.05 -7.77 6.88
C GLN A 155 -2.92 -8.83 6.89
N LEU A 156 -3.21 -10.07 6.48
CA LEU A 156 -2.21 -11.13 6.40
C LEU A 156 -1.22 -10.92 5.25
N TYR A 157 -1.52 -10.05 4.29
CA TYR A 157 -0.67 -9.85 3.11
C TYR A 157 0.71 -9.33 3.46
N GLU A 158 0.87 -8.61 4.58
CA GLU A 158 2.18 -8.19 5.07
C GLU A 158 3.12 -9.39 5.20
N THR A 159 2.61 -10.51 5.72
CA THR A 159 3.40 -11.74 5.92
C THR A 159 3.77 -12.43 4.61
N TRP A 160 3.00 -12.24 3.54
CA TRP A 160 3.28 -12.85 2.24
C TRP A 160 4.44 -12.14 1.52
N PHE A 161 4.71 -10.89 1.88
CA PHE A 161 5.88 -10.13 1.43
C PHE A 161 7.08 -10.23 2.39
N ASP A 162 7.03 -11.10 3.40
CA ASP A 162 8.17 -11.39 4.26
C ASP A 162 9.18 -12.29 3.53
N MET A 163 10.47 -11.91 3.58
CA MET A 163 11.52 -12.67 2.89
C MET A 163 11.63 -14.12 3.38
N LYS A 164 11.44 -14.37 4.68
CA LYS A 164 11.51 -15.75 5.20
C LYS A 164 10.34 -16.57 4.68
N PHE A 165 9.14 -15.97 4.57
CA PHE A 165 7.99 -16.62 3.95
C PHE A 165 8.24 -16.94 2.47
N LEU A 166 8.71 -15.96 1.70
CA LEU A 166 9.02 -16.13 0.27
C LEU A 166 10.06 -17.23 0.03
N MET A 167 11.18 -17.18 0.75
CA MET A 167 12.26 -18.17 0.62
C MET A 167 11.84 -19.57 1.07
N LYS A 168 11.11 -19.69 2.19
CA LYS A 168 10.65 -20.98 2.72
C LYS A 168 9.72 -21.71 1.74
N ASN A 169 8.92 -20.97 0.99
CA ASN A 169 7.92 -21.52 0.08
C ASN A 169 8.36 -21.46 -1.39
N ASN A 170 9.61 -21.07 -1.68
CA ASN A 170 10.13 -20.88 -3.03
C ASN A 170 9.26 -19.98 -3.92
N LEU A 171 8.72 -18.90 -3.33
CA LEU A 171 7.83 -17.97 -4.01
C LEU A 171 8.59 -16.72 -4.45
N SER A 172 8.32 -16.29 -5.69
CA SER A 172 8.65 -14.94 -6.14
C SER A 172 7.55 -13.94 -5.75
N ILE A 173 7.91 -12.65 -5.65
CA ILE A 173 6.91 -11.60 -5.40
C ILE A 173 5.85 -11.56 -6.50
N HIS A 174 6.27 -11.74 -7.76
CA HIS A 174 5.34 -11.80 -8.89
C HIS A 174 4.30 -12.90 -8.67
N GLN A 175 4.72 -14.11 -8.31
CA GLN A 175 3.81 -15.23 -8.05
C GLN A 175 2.86 -14.89 -6.89
N VAL A 176 3.35 -14.35 -5.79
CA VAL A 176 2.49 -13.95 -4.67
C VAL A 176 1.42 -12.94 -5.10
N LEU A 177 1.79 -11.91 -5.86
CA LEU A 177 0.84 -10.91 -6.35
C LEU A 177 -0.21 -11.50 -7.30
N TRP A 178 0.23 -12.38 -8.21
CA TRP A 178 -0.65 -13.06 -9.16
C TRP A 178 -1.62 -14.01 -8.48
N ASP A 179 -1.10 -14.92 -7.66
CA ASP A 179 -1.91 -15.92 -6.94
C ASP A 179 -2.88 -15.24 -5.98
N PHE A 180 -2.47 -14.13 -5.37
CA PHE A 180 -3.34 -13.30 -4.54
C PHE A 180 -4.51 -12.71 -5.33
N TYR A 181 -4.23 -12.07 -6.47
CA TYR A 181 -5.25 -11.50 -7.34
C TYR A 181 -6.28 -12.56 -7.77
N GLN A 182 -5.79 -13.72 -8.22
CA GLN A 182 -6.66 -14.83 -8.61
C GLN A 182 -7.49 -15.36 -7.43
N LEU A 183 -6.89 -15.54 -6.24
CA LEU A 183 -7.59 -15.98 -5.04
C LEU A 183 -8.79 -15.07 -4.71
N GLN A 184 -8.60 -13.75 -4.75
CA GLN A 184 -9.68 -12.80 -4.46
C GLN A 184 -10.75 -12.80 -5.55
N LYS A 185 -10.35 -12.90 -6.82
CA LYS A 185 -11.29 -12.96 -7.94
C LYS A 185 -12.21 -14.19 -7.79
N GLU A 186 -11.62 -15.36 -7.61
CA GLU A 186 -12.35 -16.63 -7.45
C GLU A 186 -13.24 -16.64 -6.21
N GLN A 187 -12.75 -16.10 -5.08
CA GLN A 187 -13.49 -16.09 -3.83
C GLN A 187 -14.71 -15.15 -3.86
N LEU A 188 -14.61 -14.02 -4.55
CA LEU A 188 -15.57 -12.92 -4.42
C LEU A 188 -16.50 -12.77 -5.62
N LEU A 189 -16.02 -13.04 -6.82
CA LEU A 189 -16.76 -12.77 -8.05
C LEU A 189 -17.42 -14.04 -8.61
N PHE A 190 -18.47 -13.81 -9.39
CA PHE A 190 -19.10 -14.83 -10.21
C PHE A 190 -18.42 -14.87 -11.59
N GLU A 191 -18.25 -16.07 -12.14
CA GLU A 191 -17.60 -16.33 -13.45
C GLU A 191 -18.20 -15.49 -14.60
N LYS A 192 -19.48 -15.11 -14.52
CA LYS A 192 -20.13 -14.25 -15.53
C LYS A 192 -19.45 -12.88 -15.71
N TYR A 193 -18.64 -12.44 -14.75
CA TYR A 193 -17.91 -11.17 -14.81
C TYR A 193 -16.46 -11.31 -15.31
N ASP A 194 -15.98 -12.52 -15.63
CA ASP A 194 -14.58 -12.74 -16.03
C ASP A 194 -14.19 -11.94 -17.28
N ASN A 195 -15.11 -11.77 -18.23
CA ASN A 195 -14.87 -11.03 -19.47
C ASN A 195 -14.64 -9.52 -19.26
N LEU A 196 -14.95 -8.99 -18.07
CA LEU A 196 -14.72 -7.59 -17.72
C LEU A 196 -13.29 -7.34 -17.20
N PHE A 197 -12.53 -8.41 -16.95
CA PHE A 197 -11.14 -8.30 -16.52
C PHE A 197 -10.22 -8.31 -17.73
N ASP A 198 -9.41 -7.24 -17.83
CA ASP A 198 -8.26 -7.23 -18.72
C ASP A 198 -7.07 -7.91 -18.03
N GLU A 199 -6.96 -9.23 -18.24
CA GLU A 199 -5.91 -10.07 -17.65
C GLU A 199 -4.50 -9.63 -18.10
N ASP A 200 -4.34 -9.10 -19.31
CA ASP A 200 -3.04 -8.65 -19.80
C ASP A 200 -2.63 -7.31 -19.17
N LEU A 201 -3.59 -6.38 -19.01
CA LEU A 201 -3.37 -5.19 -18.20
C LEU A 201 -3.02 -5.53 -16.75
N MET A 202 -3.68 -6.53 -16.16
CA MET A 202 -3.39 -6.98 -14.79
C MET A 202 -2.00 -7.59 -14.67
N LYS A 203 -1.56 -8.42 -15.63
CA LYS A 203 -0.17 -8.93 -15.68
C LYS A 203 0.83 -7.78 -15.73
N HIS A 204 0.62 -6.80 -16.60
CA HIS A 204 1.51 -5.63 -16.69
C HIS A 204 1.58 -4.83 -15.38
N LYS A 205 0.44 -4.68 -14.68
CA LYS A 205 0.42 -4.05 -13.35
C LYS A 205 1.20 -4.88 -12.32
N ILE A 206 1.04 -6.20 -12.33
CA ILE A 206 1.73 -7.12 -11.42
C ILE A 206 3.23 -7.14 -11.71
N ASP A 207 3.67 -7.13 -12.97
CA ASP A 207 5.08 -6.99 -13.35
C ASP A 207 5.69 -5.71 -12.78
N TYR A 208 4.99 -4.59 -12.96
CA TYR A 208 5.42 -3.29 -12.46
C TYR A 208 5.54 -3.27 -10.94
N LEU A 209 4.52 -3.79 -10.24
CA LEU A 209 4.52 -3.90 -8.79
C LEU A 209 5.61 -4.85 -8.30
N SER A 210 5.75 -6.03 -8.89
CA SER A 210 6.76 -7.02 -8.56
C SER A 210 8.17 -6.43 -8.63
N LYS A 211 8.48 -5.70 -9.70
CA LYS A 211 9.76 -5.01 -9.84
C LYS A 211 9.97 -3.99 -8.72
N LYS A 212 8.98 -3.12 -8.47
CA LYS A 212 9.06 -2.12 -7.39
C LYS A 212 9.23 -2.73 -6.01
N ILE A 213 8.51 -3.80 -5.71
CA ILE A 213 8.59 -4.50 -4.43
C ILE A 213 9.95 -5.18 -4.31
N SER A 214 10.44 -5.83 -5.36
CA SER A 214 11.78 -6.44 -5.36
C SER A 214 12.85 -5.39 -5.07
N ASP A 215 12.75 -4.23 -5.72
CA ASP A 215 13.66 -3.10 -5.48
C ASP A 215 13.57 -2.56 -4.04
N LEU A 216 12.41 -2.69 -3.39
CA LEU A 216 12.20 -2.27 -2.00
C LEU A 216 12.60 -3.33 -0.97
N LEU A 217 12.57 -4.61 -1.31
CA LEU A 217 12.85 -5.71 -0.36
C LEU A 217 14.30 -6.18 -0.41
N PHE A 218 14.96 -6.05 -1.56
CA PHE A 218 16.27 -6.67 -1.80
C PHE A 218 17.40 -5.67 -2.13
N ASN A 219 17.14 -4.36 -2.12
CA ASN A 219 18.18 -3.32 -2.24
C ASN A 219 18.50 -2.64 -0.90
#